data_AF-A0A6L2PST2-F1
#
_entry.id   AF-A0A6L2PST2-F1
#
_cell.length_a   1.000
_cell.length_b   1.000
_cell.length_c   1.000
_cell.angle_alpha   90.00
_cell.angle_beta   90.00
_cell.angle_gamma   90.00
#
_symmetry.space_group_name_H-M   'P 1'
#
loop_
_entity.id
_entity.type
_entity.pdbx_description
1 polymer ?
#
loop_
_entity_poly.entity_id
_entity_poly.type
_entity_poly.pdbx_seq_one_letter_code
_entity_poly.pdbx_strand_id
1 'polypeptide(L)' 'MAEYFIVISRKHNGQQTNHTITQWINHKKYKNRKYWDSNIALVKVEPHIEATTDVLSEAEDADYINETGTAFGWGAS' A
#
# COMPACT_ATOMS: atom_id res chain seq x y z
N MET A 1 -20.19 -6.57 -17.37
CA MET A 1 -19.64 -5.62 -16.37
C MET A 1 -18.14 -5.81 -16.38
N ALA A 2 -17.34 -4.77 -16.62
CA ALA A 2 -15.90 -4.86 -16.45
C ALA A 2 -15.60 -4.62 -14.96
N GLU A 3 -15.11 -5.63 -14.28
CA GLU A 3 -14.58 -5.47 -12.92
C GLU A 3 -13.28 -4.67 -13.04
N TYR A 4 -13.24 -3.47 -12.47
CA TYR A 4 -12.03 -2.67 -12.40
C TYR A 4 -11.06 -3.36 -11.42
N PHE A 5 -10.10 -4.11 -11.95
CA PHE A 5 -9.02 -4.67 -11.16
C PHE A 5 -7.83 -3.69 -11.14
N ILE A 6 -7.27 -3.45 -9.95
CA ILE A 6 -6.03 -2.71 -9.79
C ILE A 6 -4.89 -3.72 -9.83
N VAL A 7 -3.97 -3.52 -10.78
CA VAL A 7 -2.78 -4.36 -10.94
C VAL A 7 -1.58 -3.69 -10.28
N ILE A 8 -0.94 -4.39 -9.35
CA ILE A 8 0.37 -4.03 -8.84
C ILE A 8 1.40 -4.77 -9.69
N SER A 9 2.19 -4.02 -10.47
CA SER A 9 3.28 -4.56 -11.27
C SER A 9 4.61 -4.44 -10.52
N ARG A 10 5.32 -5.54 -10.36
CA ARG A 10 6.71 -5.55 -9.87
C ARG A 10 7.63 -6.04 -10.99
N LYS A 11 8.79 -5.40 -11.14
CA LYS A 11 9.90 -5.96 -11.93
C LYS A 11 10.84 -6.68 -10.98
N HIS A 12 10.95 -8.01 -11.13
CA HIS A 12 11.87 -8.85 -10.35
C HIS A 12 12.71 -9.68 -11.32
N ASN A 13 14.04 -9.59 -11.23
CA ASN A 13 14.98 -10.31 -12.12
C ASN A 13 14.68 -10.15 -13.63
N GLY A 14 14.20 -8.98 -14.05
CA GLY A 14 13.86 -8.70 -15.45
C GLY A 14 12.48 -9.19 -15.90
N GLN A 15 11.75 -9.94 -15.07
CA GLN A 15 10.38 -10.36 -15.32
C GLN A 15 9.38 -9.43 -14.63
N GLN A 16 8.28 -9.13 -15.33
CA GLN A 16 7.16 -8.36 -14.78
C GLN A 16 6.15 -9.33 -14.17
N THR A 17 5.92 -9.24 -12.87
CA THR A 17 4.86 -9.98 -12.19
C THR A 17 3.68 -9.05 -11.95
N ASN A 18 2.49 -9.53 -12.30
CA ASN A 18 1.23 -8.81 -12.09
C ASN A 18 0.50 -9.43 -10.90
N HIS A 19 0.10 -8.60 -9.95
CA HIS A 19 -0.68 -8.98 -8.79
C HIS A 19 -2.02 -8.23 -8.81
N THR A 20 -3.11 -8.95 -8.55
CA THR A 20 -4.48 -8.42 -8.55
C THR A 20 -4.95 -8.24 -7.13
N ILE A 21 -5.52 -7.08 -6.81
CA ILE A 21 -6.16 -6.85 -5.51
C ILE A 21 -7.46 -7.66 -5.43
N THR A 22 -7.53 -8.58 -4.46
CA THR A 22 -8.71 -9.44 -4.23
C THR A 22 -9.57 -8.97 -3.06
N GLN A 23 -9.02 -8.15 -2.15
CA GLN A 23 -9.76 -7.62 -1.02
C GLN A 23 -9.23 -6.26 -0.57
N TRP A 24 -10.14 -5.37 -0.18
CA TRP A 24 -9.86 -4.10 0.47
C TRP A 24 -10.30 -4.15 1.93
N ILE A 25 -9.42 -3.75 2.85
CA ILE A 25 -9.67 -3.74 4.29
C ILE A 25 -9.31 -2.34 4.83
N ASN A 26 -10.32 -1.48 4.93
CA ASN A 26 -10.13 -0.12 5.46
C ASN A 26 -9.99 -0.12 6.99
N HIS A 27 -9.26 0.87 7.52
CA HIS A 27 -9.23 1.07 8.97
C HIS A 27 -10.63 1.36 9.53
N LYS A 28 -10.99 0.74 10.67
CA LYS A 28 -12.34 0.83 11.26
C LYS A 28 -12.78 2.26 11.61
N LYS A 29 -11.82 3.15 11.90
CA LYS A 29 -12.08 4.57 12.22
C LYS A 29 -12.12 5.47 10.99
N TYR A 30 -11.78 4.97 9.81
CA TYR A 30 -11.90 5.74 8.58
C TYR A 30 -13.38 6.01 8.29
N LYS A 31 -13.82 7.26 8.47
CA LYS A 31 -15.25 7.63 8.36
C LYS A 31 -15.57 8.57 7.20
N ASN A 32 -14.62 9.35 6.67
CA ASN A 32 -14.88 10.29 5.58
C ASN A 32 -13.59 10.95 5.01
N ARG A 33 -13.66 11.39 3.75
CA ARG A 33 -12.68 12.24 3.04
C ARG A 33 -12.50 13.65 3.63
N LYS A 34 -13.38 14.10 4.53
CA LYS A 34 -13.32 15.48 5.07
C LYS A 34 -12.12 15.72 5.98
N TYR A 35 -11.69 14.71 6.73
CA TYR A 35 -10.65 14.87 7.76
C TYR A 35 -9.45 13.96 7.58
N TRP A 36 -9.48 13.03 6.62
CA TRP A 36 -8.41 12.07 6.34
C TRP A 36 -7.94 11.28 7.58
N ASP A 37 -8.77 11.25 8.64
CA ASP A 37 -8.49 10.55 9.88
C ASP A 37 -8.42 9.05 9.59
N SER A 38 -7.32 8.45 10.03
CA SER A 38 -7.03 7.03 9.84
C SER A 38 -7.15 6.62 8.37
N ASN A 39 -6.70 7.47 7.44
CA ASN A 39 -6.70 7.21 6.00
C ASN A 39 -5.63 6.16 5.62
N ILE A 40 -5.88 4.92 6.03
CA ILE A 40 -5.05 3.76 5.76
C ILE A 40 -5.94 2.55 5.45
N ALA A 41 -5.49 1.72 4.53
CA ALA A 41 -6.15 0.47 4.15
C ALA A 41 -5.09 -0.61 3.92
N LEU A 42 -5.48 -1.86 4.19
CA LEU A 42 -4.74 -3.04 3.78
C LEU A 42 -5.40 -3.63 2.53
N VAL A 43 -4.60 -4.19 1.64
CA VAL A 43 -5.08 -4.88 0.44
C VAL A 43 -4.53 -6.30 0.39
N LYS A 44 -5.40 -7.26 0.07
CA LYS A 44 -4.97 -8.64 -0.23
C LYS A 44 -4.72 -8.74 -1.74
N VAL A 45 -3.62 -9.38 -2.13
CA VAL A 45 -3.23 -9.54 -3.54
C VAL A 45 -3.03 -11.01 -3.90
N GLU A 46 -3.31 -11.35 -5.16
CA GLU A 46 -3.04 -12.67 -5.76
C GLU A 46 -2.33 -12.51 -7.12
N PRO A 47 -1.33 -13.34 -7.47
CA PRO A 47 -0.71 -14.35 -6.60
C PRO A 47 0.00 -13.70 -5.41
N HIS A 48 0.23 -14.47 -4.35
CA HIS A 48 0.97 -13.99 -3.18
C HIS A 48 2.33 -13.42 -3.57
N ILE A 49 2.72 -12.29 -2.96
CA ILE A 49 4.06 -11.72 -3.12
C ILE A 49 4.95 -12.39 -2.08
N GLU A 50 5.85 -13.25 -2.53
CA GLU A 50 6.92 -13.76 -1.67
C GLU A 50 7.90 -12.61 -1.35
N ALA A 51 7.79 -12.07 -0.14
CA ALA A 51 8.75 -11.11 0.37
C ALA A 51 9.98 -11.84 0.93
N THR A 52 11.17 -11.39 0.54
CA THR A 52 12.43 -11.95 1.05
C THR A 52 12.87 -11.29 2.36
N THR A 53 12.24 -10.18 2.74
CA THR A 53 12.58 -9.41 3.95
C THR A 53 11.41 -8.50 4.30
N ASP A 54 10.64 -8.86 5.32
CA ASP A 54 9.61 -7.99 5.90
C ASP A 54 10.07 -7.57 7.29
N VAL A 55 10.66 -6.38 7.40
CA VAL A 55 10.84 -5.71 8.68
C VAL A 55 9.97 -4.48 8.62
N LEU A 56 8.70 -4.63 9.02
CA LEU A 56 7.97 -3.48 9.52
C LEU A 56 8.69 -3.06 10.79
N SER A 57 9.16 -1.82 10.84
CA SER A 57 9.71 -1.25 12.08
C SER A 57 8.70 -1.46 13.21
N GLU A 58 9.19 -1.75 14.41
CA GLU A 58 8.31 -1.77 15.58
C GLU A 58 7.59 -0.43 15.70
N ALA A 59 6.34 -0.46 16.18
CA ALA A 59 5.57 0.75 16.41
C ALA A 59 6.15 1.48 17.63
N GLU A 60 7.27 2.18 17.43
CA GLU A 60 7.79 3.13 18.39
C GLU A 60 6.95 4.41 18.33
N ASP A 61 6.78 5.05 19.49
CA ASP A 61 6.24 6.41 19.59
C ASP A 61 7.24 7.36 18.93
N ALA A 62 7.19 7.46 17.61
CA ALA A 62 8.13 8.24 16.85
C ALA A 62 7.64 9.68 16.70
N ASP A 63 8.40 10.60 17.27
CA ASP A 63 8.23 12.04 17.12
C ASP A 63 9.00 12.52 15.88
N TYR A 64 8.29 12.62 14.75
CA TYR A 64 8.86 12.94 13.45
C TYR A 64 9.00 14.45 13.18
N ILE A 65 8.85 15.33 14.19
CA ILE A 65 8.75 16.80 13.98
C ILE A 65 9.96 17.40 13.24
N ASN A 66 11.13 16.75 13.26
CA ASN A 66 12.34 17.20 12.55
C ASN A 66 12.96 16.13 11.64
N GLU A 67 12.21 15.09 11.29
CA GLU A 67 12.72 14.04 10.41
C GLU A 67 12.45 14.37 8.93
N THR A 68 13.37 13.93 8.06
CA THR A 68 13.21 14.04 6.61
C THR A 68 12.81 12.68 6.04
N GLY A 69 11.65 12.64 5.38
CA GLY A 69 11.17 11.46 4.65
C GLY A 69 11.39 11.57 3.14
N THR A 70 11.44 10.43 2.45
CA THR A 70 11.41 10.40 0.98
C THR A 70 10.06 9.86 0.49
N ALA A 71 9.49 10.50 -0.53
CA ALA A 71 8.29 10.03 -1.20
C ALA A 71 8.59 9.64 -2.65
N PHE A 72 7.99 8.55 -3.12
CA PHE A 72 8.11 8.06 -4.50
C PHE A 72 6.73 7.74 -5.05
N GLY A 73 6.47 8.07 -6.31
CA GLY A 73 5.21 7.78 -6.98
C GLY A 73 5.14 8.45 -8.35
N TRP A 74 4.38 7.88 -9.28
CA TRP A 74 4.35 8.38 -10.67
C TRP A 74 3.41 9.57 -10.86
N GLY A 75 2.73 10.02 -9.79
CA GLY A 75 1.72 11.07 -9.84
C GLY A 75 0.47 10.63 -10.59
N ALA A 76 -0.68 11.19 -10.23
CA ALA A 76 -1.84 11.15 -11.11
C ALA A 76 -1.63 12.18 -12.21
N SER A 77 -1.68 11.75 -13.48
CA SER A 77 -1.67 12.62 -14.66
C SER A 77 -3.03 13.23 -14.92
#